data_AF-A0A9Q9BB71-F1
#
_entry.id   AF-A0A9Q9BB71-F1
#
_cell.length_a   1.000
_cell.length_b   1.000
_cell.length_c   1.000
_cell.angle_alpha   90.00
_cell.angle_beta   90.00
_cell.angle_gamma   90.00
#
_symmetry.space_group_name_H-M   'P 1'
#
loop_
_entity.id
_entity.type
_entity.pdbx_description
1 polymer ?
#
loop_
_entity_poly.entity_id
_entity_poly.type
_entity_poly.pdbx_seq_one_letter_code
_entity_poly.pdbx_strand_id
1 'polypeptide(L)'
;MEETKEIRVNTNTGTGNGEAESLHEQVIVVDFKMVTFSLAGKDYAIDIMRVKEIAKAGNFTYVPNTSPFVLGVYNLRGDIIPIIDLRIFFNIPVPARKKNQPESMVIINVQDQTFGVVVDFIDKVVGVSSSSIQPPHPIFGDINIKYIHGVVENGGRLYILLDVDKIFASRQQKEEVKEDLPPVTASVIKEPVKMQANQSSENLDIKFIGDTLSAMGKFYISAINENWIKDRYMEWKDLRPSGNLQIQSEKDAGEFLSSFLSPFTKRFWSEAYINAYYKILPENTSPVINVWCIGCGPGYEAYSLAVLLRMRYPRAHIKIYANDSDLLAISNAPMLAIPDDIASGMYEQYITKTASGNLTFSKEIKDMILFEYHDCTHQNAVPDMDIIVARDVLSFLNPNVQRTLIEEFREKLKDSGLIILGHNEAMPKQDGWLRNSAGDIVIFTKE
;
A
#
# COMPACT_ATOMS: atom_id res chain seq x y z
N MET A 1 -12.19 14.37 38.22
CA MET A 1 -13.62 14.42 38.59
C MET A 1 -14.23 15.51 37.73
N GLU A 2 -14.74 15.14 36.56
CA GLU A 2 -15.39 16.07 35.64
C GLU A 2 -16.88 15.75 35.63
N GLU A 3 -17.70 16.78 35.87
CA GLU A 3 -19.15 16.70 36.04
C GLU A 3 -19.88 16.50 34.71
N THR A 4 -20.70 15.45 34.64
CA THR A 4 -21.66 15.23 33.55
C THR A 4 -22.86 16.16 33.72
N LYS A 5 -23.11 17.04 32.75
CA LYS A 5 -24.32 17.89 32.71
C LYS A 5 -25.47 17.18 31.99
N GLU A 6 -26.56 16.91 32.71
CA GLU A 6 -27.85 16.53 32.16
C GLU A 6 -28.61 17.76 31.65
N ILE A 7 -29.19 17.68 30.45
CA ILE A 7 -30.11 18.70 29.90
C ILE A 7 -31.49 18.06 29.80
N ARG A 8 -32.47 18.59 30.55
CA ARG A 8 -33.88 18.20 30.48
C ARG A 8 -34.64 19.19 29.60
N VAL A 9 -35.40 18.69 28.62
CA VAL A 9 -36.34 19.51 27.83
C VAL A 9 -37.75 19.06 28.17
N ASN A 10 -38.54 19.96 28.76
CA ASN A 10 -39.97 19.75 29.00
C ASN A 10 -40.76 20.29 27.81
N THR A 11 -41.64 19.46 27.25
CA THR A 11 -42.81 19.95 26.51
C THR A 11 -44.04 19.33 27.14
N ASN A 12 -44.91 20.20 27.67
CA ASN A 12 -46.13 19.79 28.36
C ASN A 12 -47.31 20.53 27.71
N THR A 13 -48.25 19.78 27.14
CA THR A 13 -49.62 20.22 26.88
C THR A 13 -50.53 19.04 27.21
N GLY A 14 -51.39 19.22 28.22
CA GLY A 14 -52.36 18.22 28.69
C GLY A 14 -53.42 17.84 27.64
N THR A 15 -54.34 16.90 27.84
CA THR A 15 -54.99 16.39 29.05
C THR A 15 -55.76 15.11 28.68
N GLY A 16 -55.86 14.13 29.58
CA GLY A 16 -57.09 13.34 29.75
C GLY A 16 -57.11 11.88 29.25
N ASN A 17 -56.90 10.98 30.22
CA ASN A 17 -57.50 9.66 30.42
C ASN A 17 -57.31 8.52 29.40
N GLY A 18 -56.55 7.52 29.85
CA GLY A 18 -57.06 6.14 29.92
C GLY A 18 -56.53 5.15 28.89
N GLU A 19 -55.28 4.71 29.06
CA GLU A 19 -54.83 3.31 28.96
C GLU A 19 -53.33 3.28 29.29
N ALA A 20 -52.93 2.37 30.19
CA ALA A 20 -51.56 2.27 30.67
C ALA A 20 -50.69 1.53 29.64
N GLU A 21 -50.21 2.24 28.63
CA GLU A 21 -49.02 1.82 27.88
C GLU A 21 -47.78 2.24 28.68
N SER A 22 -47.00 1.25 29.12
CA SER A 22 -45.72 1.45 29.76
C SER A 22 -44.73 2.03 28.74
N LEU A 23 -44.62 3.35 28.69
CA LEU A 23 -43.53 4.05 28.03
C LEU A 23 -42.22 3.63 28.72
N HIS A 24 -41.52 2.67 28.12
CA HIS A 24 -40.11 2.46 28.39
C HIS A 24 -39.38 3.73 27.94
N GLU A 25 -39.09 4.61 28.89
CA GLU A 25 -38.16 5.71 28.69
C GLU A 25 -36.77 5.07 28.46
N GLN A 26 -36.47 4.79 27.20
CA GLN A 26 -35.15 4.30 26.79
C GLN A 26 -34.15 5.42 27.07
N VAL A 27 -33.36 5.25 28.12
CA VAL A 27 -32.19 6.08 28.37
C VAL A 27 -31.25 5.91 27.18
N ILE A 28 -31.24 6.87 26.25
CA ILE A 28 -30.32 6.87 25.12
C ILE A 28 -28.94 7.18 25.70
N VAL A 29 -28.14 6.13 25.91
CA VAL A 29 -26.75 6.27 26.33
C VAL A 29 -25.97 6.85 25.15
N VAL A 30 -25.53 8.10 25.28
CA VAL A 30 -24.66 8.77 24.31
C VAL A 30 -23.21 8.48 24.68
N ASP A 31 -22.64 7.44 24.09
CA ASP A 31 -21.27 6.95 24.33
C ASP A 31 -20.33 7.13 23.12
N PHE A 32 -20.84 7.54 21.96
CA PHE A 32 -20.05 7.80 20.76
C PHE A 32 -20.23 9.25 20.27
N LYS A 33 -19.12 9.91 19.92
CA LYS A 33 -19.12 11.29 19.41
C LYS A 33 -18.41 11.33 18.06
N MET A 34 -18.99 12.06 17.13
CA MET A 34 -18.48 12.16 15.77
C MET A 34 -18.49 13.60 15.27
N VAL A 35 -17.47 13.96 14.49
CA VAL A 35 -17.42 15.22 13.73
C VAL A 35 -18.11 14.99 12.40
N THR A 36 -19.15 15.77 12.13
CA THR A 36 -19.96 15.65 10.91
C THR A 36 -19.58 16.71 9.89
N PHE A 37 -19.54 16.32 8.61
CA PHE A 37 -19.16 17.18 7.50
C PHE A 37 -19.79 16.69 6.20
N SER A 38 -19.85 17.56 5.20
CA SER A 38 -20.38 17.20 3.89
C SER A 38 -19.27 16.91 2.88
N LEU A 39 -19.50 15.89 2.06
CA LEU A 39 -18.74 15.63 0.83
C LEU A 39 -19.74 15.44 -0.31
N ALA A 40 -19.64 16.27 -1.35
CA ALA A 40 -20.48 16.23 -2.53
C ALA A 40 -21.99 16.25 -2.22
N GLY A 41 -22.39 16.97 -1.17
CA GLY A 41 -23.79 17.08 -0.75
C GLY A 41 -24.34 15.89 0.05
N LYS A 42 -23.50 14.91 0.41
CA LYS A 42 -23.85 13.83 1.35
C LYS A 42 -23.21 14.08 2.71
N ASP A 43 -23.88 13.62 3.77
CA ASP A 43 -23.45 13.79 5.15
C ASP A 43 -22.56 12.62 5.60
N TYR A 44 -21.33 12.95 5.96
CA TYR A 44 -20.32 12.04 6.46
C TYR A 44 -19.96 12.38 7.90
N ALA A 45 -19.34 11.41 8.56
CA ALA A 45 -18.83 11.57 9.91
C ALA A 45 -17.50 10.84 10.11
N ILE A 46 -16.68 11.36 11.01
CA ILE A 46 -15.48 10.70 11.53
C ILE A 46 -15.58 10.69 13.05
N ASP A 47 -15.12 9.61 13.68
CA ASP A 47 -14.99 9.52 15.13
C ASP A 47 -14.19 10.71 15.67
N ILE A 48 -14.74 11.42 16.67
CA ILE A 48 -14.08 12.57 17.27
C ILE A 48 -12.70 12.22 17.85
N MET A 49 -12.51 10.97 18.29
CA MET A 49 -11.25 10.50 18.85
C MET A 49 -10.11 10.51 17.83
N ARG A 50 -10.44 10.57 16.53
CA ARG A 50 -9.46 10.66 15.44
C ARG A 50 -9.21 12.07 14.98
N VAL A 51 -10.02 13.02 15.40
CA VAL A 51 -9.89 14.43 14.99
C VAL A 51 -8.96 15.14 15.96
N LYS A 52 -7.82 15.62 15.45
CA LYS A 52 -6.87 16.42 16.20
C LYS A 52 -7.32 17.87 16.28
N GLU A 53 -7.70 18.47 15.16
CA GLU A 53 -8.26 19.82 15.10
C GLU A 53 -9.01 20.08 13.79
N ILE A 54 -9.75 21.19 13.77
CA ILE A 54 -10.44 21.70 12.59
C ILE A 54 -9.79 23.01 12.18
N ALA A 55 -9.33 23.09 10.93
CA ALA A 55 -8.70 24.26 10.36
C ALA A 55 -9.49 24.77 9.15
N LYS A 56 -9.34 26.06 8.80
CA LYS A 56 -9.83 26.57 7.52
C LYS A 56 -8.87 26.14 6.42
N ALA A 57 -9.39 25.55 5.34
CA ALA A 57 -8.60 25.25 4.15
C ALA A 57 -8.36 26.57 3.40
N GLY A 58 -7.33 27.31 3.85
CA GLY A 58 -7.04 28.65 3.38
C GLY A 58 -5.69 28.82 2.70
N ASN A 59 -4.67 28.02 3.04
CA ASN A 59 -3.31 28.14 2.50
C ASN A 59 -2.54 26.83 2.73
N PHE A 60 -2.75 25.81 1.89
CA PHE A 60 -1.82 24.69 1.77
C PHE A 60 -1.00 24.85 0.50
N THR A 61 0.23 24.37 0.51
CA THR A 61 1.15 24.46 -0.62
C THR A 61 0.84 23.31 -1.57
N TYR A 62 0.37 23.64 -2.78
CA TYR A 62 0.17 22.65 -3.83
C TYR A 62 1.49 21.96 -4.17
N VAL A 63 1.45 20.64 -4.25
CA VAL A 63 2.60 19.82 -4.65
C VAL A 63 2.29 19.26 -6.04
N PRO A 64 3.12 19.54 -7.07
CA PRO A 64 2.92 18.96 -8.40
C PRO A 64 3.25 17.46 -8.41
N ASN A 65 2.71 16.72 -9.39
CA ASN A 65 2.98 15.30 -9.63
C ASN A 65 2.56 14.36 -8.48
N THR A 66 1.61 14.77 -7.66
CA THR A 66 0.94 13.89 -6.68
C THR A 66 -0.32 13.26 -7.28
N SER A 67 -0.83 12.21 -6.66
CA SER A 67 -2.11 11.64 -7.06
C SER A 67 -3.23 12.69 -6.95
N PRO A 68 -4.26 12.68 -7.83
CA PRO A 68 -5.23 13.77 -7.92
C PRO A 68 -5.96 14.13 -6.62
N PHE A 69 -6.08 13.18 -5.68
CA PHE A 69 -6.72 13.43 -4.39
C PHE A 69 -5.76 14.02 -3.34
N VAL A 70 -4.44 14.00 -3.55
CA VAL A 70 -3.48 14.72 -2.70
C VAL A 70 -3.32 16.12 -3.27
N LEU A 71 -3.92 17.10 -2.62
CA LEU A 71 -3.90 18.49 -3.09
C LEU A 71 -2.56 19.18 -2.80
N GLY A 72 -1.84 18.74 -1.76
CA GLY A 72 -0.56 19.32 -1.37
C GLY A 72 -0.19 19.06 0.08
N VAL A 73 0.54 20.00 0.68
CA VAL A 73 0.99 19.92 2.08
C VAL A 73 0.64 21.16 2.89
N TYR A 74 0.37 20.97 4.17
CA TYR A 74 0.05 22.04 5.11
C TYR A 74 1.03 22.03 6.28
N ASN A 75 1.49 23.21 6.69
CA ASN A 75 2.35 23.34 7.87
C ASN A 75 1.49 23.52 9.11
N LEU A 76 1.39 22.46 9.90
CA LEU A 76 0.73 22.48 11.19
C LEU A 76 1.76 22.58 12.31
N ARG A 77 1.99 23.81 12.79
CA ARG A 77 2.88 24.11 13.94
C ARG A 77 4.30 23.52 13.80
N GLY A 78 4.82 23.44 12.57
CA GLY A 78 6.14 22.88 12.26
C GLY A 78 6.09 21.49 11.60
N ASP A 79 4.98 20.78 11.73
CA ASP A 79 4.77 19.48 11.11
C ASP A 79 4.16 19.66 9.72
N ILE A 80 4.81 19.11 8.69
CA ILE A 80 4.29 19.11 7.33
C ILE A 80 3.36 17.91 7.19
N ILE A 81 2.06 18.18 7.04
CA ILE A 81 1.04 17.14 6.89
C ILE A 81 0.49 17.12 5.46
N PRO A 82 0.23 15.94 4.89
CA PRO A 82 -0.41 15.80 3.58
C PRO A 82 -1.88 16.23 3.63
N ILE A 83 -2.33 16.88 2.56
CA ILE A 83 -3.71 17.35 2.38
C ILE A 83 -4.42 16.52 1.33
N ILE A 84 -5.53 15.89 1.72
CA ILE A 84 -6.27 14.89 0.95
C ILE A 84 -7.71 15.35 0.70
N ASP A 85 -8.16 15.31 -0.55
CA ASP A 85 -9.56 15.50 -0.95
C ASP A 85 -10.27 14.14 -1.03
N LEU A 86 -11.09 13.84 -0.03
CA LEU A 86 -11.83 12.57 0.00
C LEU A 86 -12.80 12.40 -1.16
N ARG A 87 -13.27 13.47 -1.80
CA ARG A 87 -14.18 13.36 -2.95
C ARG A 87 -13.46 12.74 -4.14
N ILE A 88 -12.21 13.15 -4.35
CA ILE A 88 -11.36 12.59 -5.41
C ILE A 88 -10.90 11.18 -5.02
N PHE A 89 -10.56 10.96 -3.75
CA PHE A 89 -10.16 9.63 -3.24
C PHE A 89 -11.27 8.58 -3.43
N PHE A 90 -12.52 8.96 -3.17
CA PHE A 90 -13.69 8.11 -3.39
C PHE A 90 -14.20 8.11 -4.84
N ASN A 91 -13.48 8.78 -5.75
CA ASN A 91 -13.84 8.85 -7.17
C ASN A 91 -15.24 9.43 -7.40
N ILE A 92 -15.68 10.34 -6.51
CA ILE A 92 -16.98 11.00 -6.60
C ILE A 92 -16.91 12.04 -7.72
N PRO A 93 -17.81 11.98 -8.73
CA PRO A 93 -17.81 12.95 -9.82
C PRO A 93 -18.27 14.32 -9.31
N VAL A 94 -17.32 15.21 -9.01
CA VAL A 94 -17.58 16.58 -8.58
C VAL A 94 -16.86 17.60 -9.47
N PRO A 95 -17.44 18.79 -9.72
CA PRO A 95 -16.74 19.87 -10.38
C PRO A 95 -15.48 20.28 -9.61
N ALA A 96 -14.47 20.76 -10.33
CA ALA A 96 -13.27 21.31 -9.72
C ALA A 96 -13.62 22.43 -8.71
N ARG A 97 -12.93 22.43 -7.56
CA ARG A 97 -13.10 23.43 -6.49
C ARG A 97 -12.86 24.85 -7.05
N LYS A 98 -13.73 25.80 -6.73
CA LYS A 98 -13.55 27.21 -7.12
C LYS A 98 -12.54 27.86 -6.16
N LYS A 99 -11.52 28.54 -6.69
CA LYS A 99 -10.40 29.16 -5.93
C LYS A 99 -10.76 30.09 -4.75
N ASN A 100 -12.03 30.48 -4.57
CA ASN A 100 -12.47 31.46 -3.55
C ASN A 100 -13.63 30.97 -2.67
N GLN A 101 -13.91 29.66 -2.61
CA GLN A 101 -14.90 29.13 -1.67
C GLN A 101 -14.26 28.87 -0.29
N PRO A 102 -14.95 29.18 0.81
CA PRO A 102 -14.48 28.83 2.14
C PRO A 102 -14.55 27.31 2.29
N GLU A 103 -13.38 26.67 2.39
CA GLU A 103 -13.26 25.24 2.59
C GLU A 103 -12.84 24.95 4.02
N SER A 104 -13.26 23.80 4.53
CA SER A 104 -12.88 23.31 5.84
C SER A 104 -11.92 22.15 5.71
N MET A 105 -10.97 22.08 6.63
CA MET A 105 -10.01 20.98 6.75
C MET A 105 -10.19 20.32 8.11
N VAL A 106 -10.36 19.01 8.12
CA VAL A 106 -10.33 18.19 9.31
C VAL A 106 -8.94 17.59 9.42
N ILE A 107 -8.22 17.89 10.49
CA ILE A 107 -6.91 17.28 10.75
C ILE A 107 -7.15 16.05 11.61
N ILE A 108 -6.75 14.90 11.09
CA ILE A 108 -6.96 13.61 11.72
C ILE A 108 -5.62 12.95 12.07
N ASN A 109 -5.64 12.16 13.14
CA ASN A 109 -4.55 11.26 13.49
C ASN A 109 -4.98 9.83 13.20
N VAL A 110 -4.12 9.12 12.47
CA VAL A 110 -4.26 7.70 12.18
C VAL A 110 -2.93 7.05 12.54
N GLN A 111 -2.95 6.21 13.57
CA GLN A 111 -1.73 5.65 14.17
C GLN A 111 -0.74 6.78 14.55
N ASP A 112 0.51 6.71 14.06
CA ASP A 112 1.56 7.71 14.32
C ASP A 112 1.63 8.81 13.24
N GLN A 113 0.66 8.86 12.32
CA GLN A 113 0.62 9.81 11.20
C GLN A 113 -0.53 10.81 11.32
N THR A 114 -0.28 12.05 10.90
CA THR A 114 -1.30 13.12 10.86
C THR A 114 -1.61 13.49 9.42
N PHE A 115 -2.91 13.55 9.08
CA PHE A 115 -3.40 13.90 7.76
C PHE A 115 -4.35 15.09 7.85
N GLY A 116 -4.35 15.94 6.82
CA GLY A 116 -5.40 16.93 6.63
C GLY A 116 -6.39 16.45 5.57
N VAL A 117 -7.67 16.48 5.88
CA VAL A 117 -8.76 16.09 4.99
C VAL A 117 -9.57 17.31 4.62
N VAL A 118 -9.63 17.65 3.32
CA VAL A 118 -10.45 18.75 2.83
C VAL A 118 -11.87 18.26 2.62
N VAL A 119 -12.82 18.96 3.23
CA VAL A 119 -14.26 18.70 3.17
C VAL A 119 -14.99 19.93 2.63
N ASP A 120 -16.25 19.79 2.23
CA ASP A 120 -17.00 20.93 1.68
C ASP A 120 -17.35 21.93 2.80
N PHE A 121 -17.95 21.45 3.88
CA PHE A 121 -18.15 22.21 5.12
C PHE A 121 -18.27 21.24 6.30
N ILE A 122 -17.93 21.74 7.49
CA ILE A 122 -18.11 21.01 8.76
C ILE A 122 -19.41 21.51 9.37
N ASP A 123 -20.30 20.59 9.76
CA ASP A 123 -21.61 20.93 10.34
C ASP A 123 -21.48 21.08 11.87
N LYS A 124 -21.40 19.96 12.59
CA LYS A 124 -21.31 19.97 14.07
C LYS A 124 -20.69 18.69 14.63
N VAL A 125 -20.45 18.69 15.93
CA VAL A 125 -20.19 17.45 16.68
C VAL A 125 -21.53 16.85 17.08
N VAL A 126 -21.73 15.58 16.74
CA VAL A 126 -22.94 14.84 17.05
C VAL A 126 -22.60 13.69 18.00
N GLY A 127 -23.35 13.58 19.10
CA GLY A 127 -23.30 12.42 19.99
C GLY A 127 -24.41 11.44 19.64
N VAL A 128 -24.08 10.16 19.52
CA VAL A 128 -25.02 9.06 19.27
C VAL A 128 -24.73 7.91 20.22
N SER A 129 -25.67 6.97 20.34
CA SER A 129 -25.37 5.68 20.96
C SER A 129 -24.60 4.82 19.96
N SER A 130 -23.49 4.23 20.38
CA SER A 130 -22.71 3.26 19.60
C SER A 130 -23.60 2.11 19.11
N SER A 131 -24.60 1.72 19.91
CA SER A 131 -25.60 0.71 19.56
C SER A 131 -26.53 1.08 18.40
N SER A 132 -26.65 2.38 18.08
CA SER A 132 -27.46 2.87 16.96
C SER A 132 -26.71 2.89 15.63
N ILE A 133 -25.40 2.62 15.64
CA ILE A 133 -24.58 2.53 14.44
C ILE A 133 -24.88 1.19 13.76
N GLN A 134 -25.49 1.27 12.58
CA GLN A 134 -25.81 0.12 11.77
C GLN A 134 -24.63 -0.24 10.87
N PRO A 135 -24.44 -1.53 10.54
CA PRO A 135 -23.43 -1.94 9.56
C PRO A 135 -23.71 -1.28 8.20
N PRO A 136 -22.66 -1.02 7.40
CA PRO A 136 -22.85 -0.41 6.09
C PRO A 136 -23.65 -1.34 5.16
N HIS A 137 -24.57 -0.76 4.38
CA HIS A 137 -25.39 -1.49 3.42
C HIS A 137 -24.77 -1.40 2.00
N PRO A 138 -24.79 -2.45 1.16
CA PRO A 138 -24.26 -2.42 -0.20
C PRO A 138 -24.83 -1.35 -1.15
N ILE A 139 -25.85 -0.59 -0.74
CA ILE A 139 -26.48 0.47 -1.53
C ILE A 139 -25.59 1.74 -1.60
N PHE A 140 -24.59 1.87 -0.72
CA PHE A 140 -23.64 2.99 -0.71
C PHE A 140 -22.57 2.85 -1.83
N GLY A 141 -23.00 2.75 -3.09
CA GLY A 141 -22.16 2.40 -4.25
C GLY A 141 -21.12 3.44 -4.69
N ASP A 142 -21.16 4.67 -4.17
CA ASP A 142 -20.19 5.73 -4.52
C ASP A 142 -18.89 5.66 -3.69
N ILE A 143 -18.87 4.83 -2.65
CA ILE A 143 -17.70 4.62 -1.78
C ILE A 143 -17.54 3.13 -1.55
N ASN A 144 -16.31 2.63 -1.62
CA ASN A 144 -16.07 1.23 -1.30
C ASN A 144 -16.47 0.95 0.16
N ILE A 145 -17.37 -0.02 0.37
CA ILE A 145 -17.95 -0.38 1.67
C ILE A 145 -16.89 -0.64 2.75
N LYS A 146 -15.68 -1.07 2.35
CA LYS A 146 -14.55 -1.30 3.26
C LYS A 146 -14.06 -0.05 3.98
N TYR A 147 -14.35 1.14 3.46
CA TYR A 147 -13.99 2.43 4.07
C TYR A 147 -15.08 3.00 4.97
N ILE A 148 -16.20 2.28 5.13
CA ILE A 148 -17.33 2.69 5.95
C ILE A 148 -17.32 1.86 7.22
N HIS A 149 -17.21 2.52 8.37
CA HIS A 149 -17.35 1.87 9.68
C HIS A 149 -18.81 1.47 9.93
N GLY A 150 -19.74 2.35 9.57
CA GLY A 150 -21.17 2.12 9.69
C GLY A 150 -21.99 3.31 9.24
N VAL A 151 -23.29 3.24 9.48
CA VAL A 151 -24.24 4.31 9.17
C VAL A 151 -25.11 4.56 10.37
N VAL A 152 -25.34 5.83 10.68
CA VAL A 152 -26.14 6.21 11.84
C VAL A 152 -27.15 7.28 11.44
N GLU A 153 -28.40 7.09 11.85
CA GLU A 153 -29.44 8.10 11.72
C GLU A 153 -29.54 8.88 13.03
N ASN A 154 -29.47 10.21 12.94
CA ASN A 154 -29.69 11.07 14.09
C ASN A 154 -30.49 12.31 13.68
N GLY A 155 -31.65 12.51 14.30
CA GLY A 155 -32.53 13.64 14.03
C GLY A 155 -33.05 13.69 12.59
N GLY A 156 -33.37 12.54 11.99
CA GLY A 156 -33.87 12.41 10.62
C GLY A 156 -32.80 12.67 9.53
N ARG A 157 -31.53 12.76 9.91
CA ARG A 157 -30.39 12.81 8.98
C ARG A 157 -29.57 11.55 9.08
N LEU A 158 -29.15 11.04 7.93
CA LEU A 158 -28.33 9.85 7.81
C LEU A 158 -26.86 10.25 7.64
N TYR A 159 -25.99 9.78 8.53
CA TYR A 159 -24.55 10.02 8.47
C TYR A 159 -23.81 8.73 8.10
N ILE A 160 -22.94 8.82 7.10
CA ILE A 160 -22.01 7.75 6.75
C ILE A 160 -20.74 7.90 7.59
N LEU A 161 -20.52 6.98 8.52
CA LEU A 161 -19.37 7.00 9.42
C LEU A 161 -18.16 6.35 8.72
N LEU A 162 -17.14 7.15 8.46
CA LEU A 162 -15.93 6.71 7.77
C LEU A 162 -14.96 6.01 8.71
N ASP A 163 -14.39 4.91 8.24
CA ASP A 163 -13.31 4.19 8.91
C ASP A 163 -11.96 4.78 8.47
N VAL A 164 -11.50 5.81 9.18
CA VAL A 164 -10.25 6.50 8.84
C VAL A 164 -9.01 5.63 9.01
N ASP A 165 -9.05 4.60 9.87
CA ASP A 165 -7.96 3.63 9.89
C ASP A 165 -7.90 2.89 8.58
N LYS A 166 -9.01 2.35 8.07
CA LYS A 166 -8.98 1.61 6.80
C LYS A 166 -8.69 2.51 5.60
N ILE A 167 -9.10 3.77 5.66
CA ILE A 167 -8.81 4.76 4.60
C ILE A 167 -7.31 5.09 4.55
N PHE A 168 -6.68 5.29 5.71
CA PHE A 168 -5.30 5.79 5.81
C PHE A 168 -4.29 4.78 6.36
N ALA A 169 -4.69 3.53 6.59
CA ALA A 169 -3.80 2.46 7.03
C ALA A 169 -2.74 2.25 5.97
N SER A 170 -1.47 2.34 6.37
CA SER A 170 -0.38 1.75 5.60
C SER A 170 -0.79 0.32 5.25
N ARG A 171 -0.72 -0.04 3.97
CA ARG A 171 -1.28 -1.29 3.43
C ARG A 171 -0.44 -2.50 3.91
N GLN A 172 -0.50 -2.81 5.20
CA GLN A 172 -0.23 -4.15 5.69
C GLN A 172 -1.53 -4.92 5.48
N GLN A 173 -1.62 -5.64 4.36
CA GLN A 173 -2.80 -6.46 4.00
C GLN A 173 -3.18 -7.39 5.16
N LYS A 174 -4.37 -7.17 5.72
CA LYS A 174 -5.24 -8.19 6.33
C LYS A 174 -6.66 -7.87 5.85
N GLU A 175 -7.11 -8.57 4.82
CA GLU A 175 -8.51 -8.57 4.41
C GLU A 175 -9.10 -9.91 4.87
N GLU A 176 -9.87 -9.89 5.96
CA GLU A 176 -10.70 -11.04 6.36
C GLU A 176 -11.84 -11.20 5.34
N VAL A 177 -11.94 -12.38 4.73
CA VAL A 177 -13.14 -12.83 4.04
C VAL A 177 -13.58 -14.14 4.68
N LYS A 178 -14.79 -14.14 5.27
CA LYS A 178 -15.53 -15.36 5.63
C LYS A 178 -16.33 -15.80 4.41
N GLU A 179 -16.29 -17.09 4.08
CA GLU A 179 -17.49 -17.83 3.66
C GLU A 179 -17.32 -19.35 3.79
N ASP A 180 -18.40 -19.99 4.23
CA ASP A 180 -18.58 -21.41 4.57
C ASP A 180 -18.58 -22.33 3.35
N LEU A 181 -17.94 -23.52 3.44
CA LEU A 181 -18.21 -24.68 2.58
C LEU A 181 -18.12 -26.01 3.38
N PRO A 182 -18.99 -27.01 3.07
CA PRO A 182 -19.21 -28.21 3.88
C PRO A 182 -18.17 -29.33 3.64
N PRO A 183 -18.09 -30.36 4.52
CA PRO A 183 -17.07 -31.39 4.41
C PRO A 183 -17.44 -32.42 3.35
N VAL A 184 -16.49 -32.74 2.44
CA VAL A 184 -16.59 -33.91 1.57
C VAL A 184 -15.66 -35.00 2.09
N THR A 185 -16.29 -36.13 2.38
CA THR A 185 -15.77 -37.36 2.98
C THR A 185 -14.72 -38.08 2.11
N ALA A 186 -13.76 -38.69 2.80
CA ALA A 186 -12.71 -39.55 2.26
C ALA A 186 -13.24 -40.86 1.63
N SER A 187 -12.53 -41.36 0.61
CA SER A 187 -12.50 -42.79 0.22
C SER A 187 -11.23 -43.15 -0.59
N VAL A 188 -10.19 -43.63 0.10
CA VAL A 188 -9.52 -44.97 -0.01
C VAL A 188 -9.83 -45.79 -1.30
N ILE A 189 -8.97 -46.48 -2.06
CA ILE A 189 -7.52 -46.84 -2.18
C ILE A 189 -7.33 -47.44 -3.60
N LYS A 190 -6.16 -47.32 -4.26
CA LYS A 190 -5.34 -48.45 -4.81
C LYS A 190 -4.09 -47.97 -5.57
N GLU A 191 -2.93 -48.34 -5.02
CA GLU A 191 -1.61 -48.44 -5.67
C GLU A 191 -1.39 -49.85 -6.27
N PRO A 192 -0.33 -50.17 -7.07
CA PRO A 192 0.92 -49.39 -7.26
C PRO A 192 1.45 -49.26 -8.73
N VAL A 193 2.16 -48.17 -9.02
CA VAL A 193 3.25 -48.15 -10.04
C VAL A 193 4.39 -47.24 -9.55
N LYS A 194 5.47 -47.84 -9.04
CA LYS A 194 6.65 -47.16 -8.49
C LYS A 194 7.64 -46.84 -9.61
N MET A 195 7.82 -45.55 -9.90
CA MET A 195 9.03 -44.86 -10.44
C MET A 195 8.67 -43.64 -11.32
N GLN A 196 7.45 -43.55 -11.87
CA GLN A 196 6.91 -42.31 -12.48
C GLN A 196 5.94 -41.55 -11.54
N ALA A 197 5.50 -42.19 -10.45
CA ALA A 197 4.53 -41.64 -9.50
C ALA A 197 5.08 -40.50 -8.62
N ASN A 198 6.37 -40.52 -8.22
CA ASN A 198 6.90 -39.49 -7.30
C ASN A 198 6.97 -38.10 -7.95
N GLN A 199 7.41 -38.00 -9.21
CA GLN A 199 7.46 -36.71 -9.90
C GLN A 199 6.06 -36.18 -10.22
N SER A 200 5.09 -37.07 -10.50
CA SER A 200 3.71 -36.66 -10.78
C SER A 200 2.97 -36.24 -9.52
N SER A 201 3.20 -36.90 -8.37
CA SER A 201 2.65 -36.46 -7.08
C SER A 201 3.26 -35.14 -6.61
N GLU A 202 4.58 -34.97 -6.73
CA GLU A 202 5.25 -33.73 -6.31
C GLU A 202 4.82 -32.52 -7.16
N ASN A 203 4.66 -32.70 -8.47
CA ASN A 203 4.12 -31.65 -9.33
C ASN A 203 2.66 -31.29 -9.00
N LEU A 204 1.85 -32.27 -8.61
CA LEU A 204 0.48 -32.03 -8.13
C LEU A 204 0.51 -31.26 -6.82
N ASP A 205 1.35 -31.64 -5.87
CA ASP A 205 1.49 -30.98 -4.56
C ASP A 205 1.95 -29.52 -4.72
N ILE A 206 2.95 -29.27 -5.56
CA ILE A 206 3.41 -27.91 -5.90
C ILE A 206 2.27 -27.10 -6.52
N LYS A 207 1.48 -27.71 -7.40
CA LYS A 207 0.33 -27.03 -8.00
C LYS A 207 -0.72 -26.65 -6.95
N PHE A 208 -1.07 -27.56 -6.03
CA PHE A 208 -1.99 -27.26 -4.94
C PHE A 208 -1.47 -26.14 -4.02
N ILE A 209 -0.18 -26.18 -3.68
CA ILE A 209 0.49 -25.11 -2.94
C ILE A 209 0.38 -23.79 -3.69
N GLY A 210 0.62 -23.80 -5.01
CA GLY A 210 0.48 -22.62 -5.87
C GLY A 210 -0.93 -22.04 -5.88
N ASP A 211 -1.95 -22.90 -6.02
CA ASP A 211 -3.35 -22.49 -6.01
C ASP A 211 -3.68 -21.80 -4.67
N THR A 212 -3.26 -22.39 -3.54
CA THR A 212 -3.44 -21.79 -2.21
C THR A 212 -2.67 -20.48 -2.02
N LEU A 213 -1.39 -20.41 -2.42
CA LEU A 213 -0.57 -19.20 -2.33
C LEU A 213 -1.15 -18.05 -3.16
N SER A 214 -1.72 -18.37 -4.32
CA SER A 214 -2.36 -17.36 -5.18
C SER A 214 -3.64 -16.80 -4.55
N ALA A 215 -4.42 -17.66 -3.90
CA ALA A 215 -5.66 -17.27 -3.22
C ALA A 215 -5.40 -16.43 -1.96
N MET A 216 -4.36 -16.77 -1.18
CA MET A 216 -4.11 -16.17 0.12
C MET A 216 -3.07 -15.04 0.09
N GLY A 217 -1.94 -15.24 -0.59
CA GLY A 217 -0.78 -14.34 -0.56
C GLY A 217 -0.56 -13.57 -1.85
N LYS A 218 -1.46 -13.72 -2.84
CA LYS A 218 -1.32 -13.19 -4.21
C LYS A 218 0.01 -13.58 -4.86
N PHE A 219 0.58 -14.72 -4.48
CA PHE A 219 1.82 -15.23 -5.04
C PHE A 219 1.51 -16.27 -6.12
N TYR A 220 2.04 -16.07 -7.33
CA TYR A 220 1.73 -16.89 -8.49
C TYR A 220 2.95 -17.68 -8.95
N ILE A 221 2.82 -19.00 -8.95
CA ILE A 221 3.85 -19.89 -9.50
C ILE A 221 3.89 -19.72 -11.02
N SER A 222 5.06 -19.40 -11.56
CA SER A 222 5.29 -19.26 -12.99
C SER A 222 6.74 -19.52 -13.35
N ALA A 223 7.11 -19.39 -14.63
CA ALA A 223 8.50 -19.48 -15.09
C ALA A 223 9.45 -18.49 -14.38
N ILE A 224 8.90 -17.44 -13.75
CA ILE A 224 9.67 -16.41 -13.05
C ILE A 224 10.28 -16.93 -11.76
N ASN A 225 9.57 -17.78 -11.02
CA ASN A 225 9.99 -18.28 -9.70
C ASN A 225 10.05 -19.82 -9.61
N GLU A 226 9.94 -20.51 -10.76
CA GLU A 226 9.85 -21.97 -10.83
C GLU A 226 11.01 -22.68 -10.12
N ASN A 227 12.24 -22.18 -10.28
CA ASN A 227 13.42 -22.77 -9.64
C ASN A 227 13.31 -22.67 -8.11
N TRP A 228 13.01 -21.47 -7.61
CA TRP A 228 12.89 -21.24 -6.17
C TRP A 228 11.75 -22.06 -5.56
N ILE A 229 10.60 -22.16 -6.25
CA ILE A 229 9.45 -22.94 -5.77
C ILE A 229 9.80 -24.42 -5.60
N LYS A 230 10.56 -25.00 -6.54
CA LYS A 230 10.97 -26.40 -6.47
C LYS A 230 11.89 -26.64 -5.28
N ASP A 231 12.87 -25.77 -5.08
CA ASP A 231 13.81 -25.88 -3.97
C ASP A 231 13.10 -25.66 -2.63
N ARG A 232 12.25 -24.63 -2.55
CA ARG A 232 11.47 -24.30 -1.35
C ARG A 232 10.49 -25.41 -0.96
N TYR A 233 9.86 -26.06 -1.95
CA TYR A 233 8.98 -27.20 -1.69
C TYR A 233 9.73 -28.36 -1.03
N MET A 234 10.95 -28.66 -1.47
CA MET A 234 11.77 -29.72 -0.87
C MET A 234 12.15 -29.37 0.58
N GLU A 235 12.57 -28.13 0.84
CA GLU A 235 12.80 -27.66 2.21
C GLU A 235 11.55 -27.75 3.09
N TRP A 236 10.39 -27.35 2.55
CA TRP A 236 9.11 -27.40 3.25
C TRP A 236 8.72 -28.83 3.64
N LYS A 237 8.97 -29.78 2.73
CA LYS A 237 8.75 -31.21 2.92
C LYS A 237 9.70 -31.80 3.97
N ASP A 238 10.98 -31.43 3.92
CA ASP A 238 12.00 -31.91 4.85
C ASP A 238 11.79 -31.40 6.28
N LEU A 239 11.23 -30.20 6.44
CA LEU A 239 10.81 -29.66 7.75
C LEU A 239 9.55 -30.35 8.31
N ARG A 240 8.79 -31.05 7.45
CA ARG A 240 7.50 -31.68 7.80
C ARG A 240 7.44 -33.16 7.36
N PRO A 241 8.39 -34.02 7.77
CA PRO A 241 8.49 -35.40 7.28
C PRO A 241 7.33 -36.31 7.73
N SER A 242 6.52 -35.87 8.70
CA SER A 242 5.29 -36.54 9.15
C SER A 242 4.10 -35.58 9.28
N GLY A 243 4.23 -34.36 8.74
CA GLY A 243 3.25 -33.29 8.87
C GLY A 243 2.37 -33.15 7.62
N ASN A 244 1.32 -32.33 7.72
CA ASN A 244 0.55 -31.94 6.54
C ASN A 244 1.40 -30.97 5.70
N LEU A 245 1.61 -31.29 4.42
CA LEU A 245 2.35 -30.45 3.47
C LEU A 245 1.51 -29.28 2.95
N GLN A 246 0.19 -29.33 3.14
CA GLN A 246 -0.73 -28.29 2.69
C GLN A 246 -0.53 -27.00 3.47
N ILE A 247 -0.61 -25.88 2.74
CA ILE A 247 -0.77 -24.54 3.31
C ILE A 247 -2.24 -24.40 3.72
N GLN A 248 -2.51 -24.14 5.00
CA GLN A 248 -3.89 -24.07 5.52
C GLN A 248 -4.25 -22.69 6.07
N SER A 249 -3.25 -21.87 6.36
CA SER A 249 -3.42 -20.55 6.97
C SER A 249 -2.50 -19.51 6.33
N GLU A 250 -2.83 -18.23 6.50
CA GLU A 250 -1.96 -17.12 6.08
C GLU A 250 -0.59 -17.19 6.76
N LYS A 251 -0.55 -17.73 7.99
CA LYS A 251 0.70 -17.95 8.71
C LYS A 251 1.57 -18.99 8.00
N ASP A 252 0.98 -20.09 7.53
CA ASP A 252 1.72 -21.11 6.77
C ASP A 252 2.20 -20.54 5.44
N ALA A 253 1.36 -19.73 4.76
CA ALA A 253 1.75 -19.05 3.54
C ALA A 253 2.93 -18.09 3.78
N GLY A 254 2.87 -17.30 4.86
CA GLY A 254 3.96 -16.41 5.27
C GLY A 254 5.25 -17.16 5.63
N GLU A 255 5.15 -18.31 6.30
CA GLU A 255 6.30 -19.17 6.60
C GLU A 255 6.89 -19.78 5.32
N PHE A 256 6.04 -20.24 4.41
CA PHE A 256 6.46 -20.77 3.12
C PHE A 256 7.20 -19.71 2.30
N LEU A 257 6.66 -18.48 2.23
CA LEU A 257 7.23 -17.37 1.47
C LEU A 257 8.35 -16.61 2.21
N SER A 258 8.71 -17.00 3.42
CA SER A 258 9.63 -16.23 4.28
C SER A 258 11.03 -16.02 3.69
N SER A 259 11.50 -16.94 2.84
CA SER A 259 12.80 -16.85 2.14
C SER A 259 12.68 -16.33 0.70
N PHE A 260 11.50 -15.90 0.27
CA PHE A 260 11.28 -15.45 -1.11
C PHE A 260 11.78 -14.04 -1.38
N LEU A 261 11.52 -13.11 -0.46
CA LEU A 261 11.84 -11.69 -0.69
C LEU A 261 13.35 -11.47 -0.76
N SER A 262 13.73 -10.50 -1.58
CA SER A 262 15.11 -10.13 -1.76
C SER A 262 15.72 -9.55 -0.47
N PRO A 263 17.06 -9.61 -0.31
CA PRO A 263 17.74 -8.90 0.76
C PRO A 263 17.38 -7.41 0.76
N PHE A 264 17.19 -6.84 1.95
CA PHE A 264 16.85 -5.42 2.13
C PHE A 264 15.50 -4.98 1.55
N THR A 265 14.57 -5.88 1.27
CA THR A 265 13.19 -5.49 0.94
C THR A 265 12.57 -4.71 2.10
N LYS A 266 12.02 -3.53 1.80
CA LYS A 266 11.52 -2.51 2.75
C LYS A 266 12.58 -1.96 3.72
N ARG A 267 13.86 -2.00 3.35
CA ARG A 267 14.98 -1.46 4.15
C ARG A 267 16.03 -0.83 3.23
N PHE A 268 16.88 0.04 3.78
CA PHE A 268 18.03 0.54 3.02
C PHE A 268 19.02 -0.58 2.72
N TRP A 269 19.60 -0.55 1.52
CA TRP A 269 20.61 -1.50 1.09
C TRP A 269 21.89 -1.30 1.90
N SER A 270 22.51 -2.39 2.34
CA SER A 270 23.82 -2.30 2.99
C SER A 270 24.91 -1.90 2.00
N GLU A 271 26.03 -1.40 2.53
CA GLU A 271 27.22 -1.09 1.74
C GLU A 271 27.72 -2.31 0.93
N ALA A 272 27.72 -3.50 1.53
CA ALA A 272 28.11 -4.72 0.81
C ALA A 272 27.17 -5.01 -0.37
N TYR A 273 25.87 -4.76 -0.20
CA TYR A 273 24.87 -4.98 -1.24
C TYR A 273 24.97 -3.96 -2.38
N ILE A 274 25.16 -2.68 -2.04
CA ILE A 274 25.45 -1.62 -3.03
C ILE A 274 26.72 -1.97 -3.81
N ASN A 275 27.80 -2.36 -3.13
CA ASN A 275 29.06 -2.72 -3.78
C ASN A 275 28.94 -3.93 -4.70
N ALA A 276 28.06 -4.88 -4.40
CA ALA A 276 27.78 -6.02 -5.28
C ALA A 276 27.12 -5.57 -6.59
N TYR A 277 26.10 -4.70 -6.51
CA TYR A 277 25.50 -4.09 -7.71
C TYR A 277 26.47 -3.17 -8.45
N TYR A 278 27.25 -2.36 -7.75
CA TYR A 278 28.24 -1.47 -8.36
C TYR A 278 29.18 -2.22 -9.32
N LYS A 279 29.60 -3.43 -8.94
CA LYS A 279 30.51 -4.27 -9.74
C LYS A 279 29.87 -4.85 -10.99
N ILE A 280 28.58 -5.19 -10.94
CA ILE A 280 27.89 -5.83 -12.08
C ILE A 280 27.30 -4.80 -13.05
N LEU A 281 27.04 -3.57 -12.59
CA LEU A 281 26.53 -2.51 -13.44
C LEU A 281 27.56 -2.13 -14.53
N PRO A 282 27.17 -2.15 -15.82
CA PRO A 282 28.08 -1.89 -16.93
C PRO A 282 28.54 -0.42 -16.93
N GLU A 283 29.66 -0.15 -17.62
CA GLU A 283 30.00 1.24 -17.94
C GLU A 283 28.91 1.86 -18.80
N ASN A 284 28.49 3.08 -18.45
CA ASN A 284 27.51 3.83 -19.22
C ASN A 284 27.98 5.28 -19.32
N THR A 285 28.21 5.74 -20.55
CA THR A 285 28.68 7.10 -20.86
C THR A 285 27.55 8.03 -21.27
N SER A 286 26.29 7.58 -21.23
CA SER A 286 25.13 8.39 -21.54
C SER A 286 25.05 9.61 -20.63
N PRO A 287 24.78 10.82 -21.17
CA PRO A 287 24.62 12.01 -20.36
C PRO A 287 23.36 11.95 -19.48
N VAL A 288 22.36 11.15 -19.87
CA VAL A 288 21.12 10.94 -19.12
C VAL A 288 20.89 9.44 -18.94
N ILE A 289 20.65 9.01 -17.71
CA ILE A 289 20.33 7.62 -17.38
C ILE A 289 18.93 7.58 -16.81
N ASN A 290 18.00 6.97 -17.55
CA ASN A 290 16.62 6.77 -17.13
C ASN A 290 16.48 5.41 -16.47
N VAL A 291 15.84 5.38 -15.30
CA VAL A 291 15.63 4.17 -14.52
C VAL A 291 14.17 4.05 -14.16
N TRP A 292 13.57 2.89 -14.38
CA TRP A 292 12.20 2.60 -13.96
C TRP A 292 12.25 1.67 -12.76
N CYS A 293 11.87 2.16 -11.57
CA CYS A 293 11.82 1.40 -10.33
C CYS A 293 10.36 1.12 -9.99
N ILE A 294 9.93 -0.13 -10.14
CA ILE A 294 8.56 -0.58 -9.97
C ILE A 294 8.43 -1.27 -8.61
N GLY A 295 7.37 -0.96 -7.87
CA GLY A 295 7.15 -1.51 -6.54
C GLY A 295 8.07 -0.88 -5.48
N CYS A 296 8.38 0.42 -5.61
CA CYS A 296 9.37 1.07 -4.74
C CYS A 296 8.94 1.21 -3.27
N GLY A 297 7.67 0.93 -2.96
CA GLY A 297 7.05 1.04 -1.66
C GLY A 297 7.26 2.42 -1.03
N PRO A 298 7.68 2.50 0.24
CA PRO A 298 7.94 3.77 0.92
C PRO A 298 9.29 4.41 0.53
N GLY A 299 9.96 3.92 -0.52
CA GLY A 299 11.10 4.59 -1.14
C GLY A 299 12.49 4.12 -0.70
N TYR A 300 12.62 3.15 0.23
CA TYR A 300 13.93 2.62 0.64
C TYR A 300 14.77 2.15 -0.56
N GLU A 301 14.16 1.38 -1.46
CA GLU A 301 14.82 0.88 -2.67
C GLU A 301 15.21 2.02 -3.61
N ALA A 302 14.28 2.95 -3.88
CA ALA A 302 14.52 4.07 -4.78
C ALA A 302 15.69 4.95 -4.31
N TYR A 303 15.80 5.23 -3.01
CA TYR A 303 16.92 5.99 -2.45
C TYR A 303 18.24 5.22 -2.45
N SER A 304 18.22 3.93 -2.07
CA SER A 304 19.42 3.09 -2.15
C SER A 304 19.94 2.97 -3.59
N LEU A 305 19.03 2.82 -4.55
CA LEU A 305 19.33 2.80 -5.98
C LEU A 305 19.86 4.15 -6.46
N ALA A 306 19.28 5.27 -6.02
CA ALA A 306 19.78 6.60 -6.33
C ALA A 306 21.22 6.80 -5.87
N VAL A 307 21.55 6.38 -4.66
CA VAL A 307 22.91 6.46 -4.11
C VAL A 307 23.88 5.57 -4.90
N LEU A 308 23.52 4.32 -5.16
CA LEU A 308 24.31 3.41 -5.99
C LEU A 308 24.61 4.03 -7.36
N LEU A 309 23.59 4.56 -8.05
CA LEU A 309 23.74 5.09 -9.40
C LEU A 309 24.55 6.39 -9.42
N ARG A 310 24.37 7.26 -8.42
CA ARG A 310 25.20 8.47 -8.26
C ARG A 310 26.67 8.11 -8.10
N MET A 311 26.97 7.07 -7.32
CA MET A 311 28.34 6.58 -7.16
C MET A 311 28.90 5.97 -8.44
N ARG A 312 28.09 5.18 -9.16
CA ARG A 312 28.52 4.48 -10.37
C ARG A 312 28.69 5.41 -11.58
N TYR A 313 27.84 6.43 -11.68
CA TYR A 313 27.75 7.36 -12.81
C TYR A 313 27.74 8.82 -12.35
N PRO A 314 28.81 9.32 -11.71
CA PRO A 314 28.82 10.62 -11.02
C PRO A 314 28.59 11.83 -11.95
N ARG A 315 28.86 11.68 -13.25
CA ARG A 315 28.69 12.73 -14.27
C ARG A 315 27.36 12.67 -15.02
N ALA A 316 26.59 11.60 -14.86
CA ALA A 316 25.32 11.44 -15.57
C ALA A 316 24.19 12.16 -14.85
N HIS A 317 23.24 12.70 -15.62
CA HIS A 317 21.96 13.13 -15.10
C HIS A 317 21.05 11.91 -14.95
N ILE A 318 20.88 11.44 -13.72
CA ILE A 318 20.07 10.25 -13.43
C ILE A 318 18.62 10.66 -13.16
N LYS A 319 17.66 9.94 -13.75
CA LYS A 319 16.21 10.09 -13.49
C LYS A 319 15.62 8.73 -13.16
N ILE A 320 15.10 8.58 -11.95
CA ILE A 320 14.46 7.36 -11.46
C ILE A 320 12.96 7.61 -11.41
N TYR A 321 12.20 6.97 -12.28
CA TYR A 321 10.74 6.88 -12.24
C TYR A 321 10.38 5.80 -11.21
N ALA A 322 10.14 6.21 -9.97
CA ALA A 322 9.82 5.32 -8.87
C ALA A 322 8.30 5.20 -8.75
N ASN A 323 7.78 4.02 -9.03
CA ASN A 323 6.35 3.75 -9.10
C ASN A 323 5.90 2.73 -8.07
N ASP A 324 4.71 2.95 -7.51
CA ASP A 324 4.03 1.98 -6.67
C ASP A 324 2.50 2.07 -6.79
N SER A 325 1.84 0.93 -6.58
CA SER A 325 0.37 0.80 -6.52
C SER A 325 -0.19 1.01 -5.11
N ASP A 326 0.67 1.09 -4.11
CA ASP A 326 0.38 1.61 -2.77
C ASP A 326 0.65 3.11 -2.73
N LEU A 327 -0.46 3.79 -2.85
CA LEU A 327 -0.58 5.22 -2.87
C LEU A 327 -0.16 5.93 -1.57
N LEU A 328 -0.34 5.28 -0.41
CA LEU A 328 0.12 5.83 0.86
C LEU A 328 1.64 5.68 0.98
N ALA A 329 2.17 4.52 0.57
CA ALA A 329 3.60 4.28 0.56
C ALA A 329 4.33 5.30 -0.34
N ILE A 330 3.85 5.48 -1.58
CA ILE A 330 4.48 6.41 -2.54
C ILE A 330 4.37 7.88 -2.10
N SER A 331 3.25 8.28 -1.49
CA SER A 331 3.06 9.67 -1.03
C SER A 331 3.97 10.01 0.16
N ASN A 332 4.30 9.01 0.98
CA ASN A 332 5.20 9.17 2.13
C ASN A 332 6.68 8.99 1.76
N ALA A 333 7.00 8.41 0.60
CA ALA A 333 8.37 8.13 0.19
C ALA A 333 9.30 9.36 0.15
N PRO A 334 8.89 10.55 -0.32
CA PRO A 334 9.71 11.76 -0.25
C PRO A 334 10.07 12.21 1.18
N MET A 335 9.25 11.80 2.16
CA MET A 335 9.38 12.13 3.58
C MET A 335 10.06 11.02 4.39
N LEU A 336 10.64 10.01 3.72
CA LEU A 336 11.27 8.88 4.37
C LEU A 336 12.31 9.32 5.41
N ALA A 337 12.07 8.94 6.66
CA ALA A 337 12.98 9.21 7.77
C ALA A 337 14.23 8.33 7.63
N ILE A 338 15.40 8.92 7.88
CA ILE A 338 16.66 8.20 7.83
C ILE A 338 17.09 7.83 9.25
N PRO A 339 17.19 6.53 9.58
CA PRO A 339 17.75 6.07 10.84
C PRO A 339 19.22 6.50 11.03
N ASP A 340 19.63 6.75 12.27
CA ASP A 340 20.99 7.20 12.60
C ASP A 340 22.08 6.18 12.20
N ASP A 341 21.77 4.88 12.23
CA ASP A 341 22.71 3.81 11.81
C ASP A 341 23.02 3.87 10.31
N ILE A 342 22.03 4.23 9.49
CA ILE A 342 22.19 4.46 8.06
C ILE A 342 22.92 5.76 7.77
N ALA A 343 22.85 6.73 8.68
CA ALA A 343 23.50 8.02 8.55
C ALA A 343 25.03 7.96 8.58
N SER A 344 25.58 6.83 9.03
CA SER A 344 27.00 6.53 9.04
C SER A 344 27.40 5.66 7.85
N GLY A 345 28.55 5.95 7.22
CA GLY A 345 29.09 5.15 6.12
C GLY A 345 28.75 5.69 4.72
N MET A 346 28.44 4.82 3.77
CA MET A 346 28.33 5.18 2.34
C MET A 346 27.26 6.23 2.03
N TYR A 347 26.20 6.28 2.83
CA TYR A 347 25.12 7.25 2.69
C TYR A 347 25.45 8.63 3.27
N GLU A 348 26.47 8.74 4.12
CA GLU A 348 26.78 9.96 4.91
C GLU A 348 26.91 11.21 4.03
N GLN A 349 27.64 11.10 2.92
CA GLN A 349 27.85 12.21 1.96
C GLN A 349 26.56 12.65 1.25
N TYR A 350 25.50 11.86 1.33
CA TYR A 350 24.21 12.09 0.69
C TYR A 350 23.11 12.45 1.67
N ILE A 351 23.44 12.61 2.96
CA ILE A 351 22.49 12.92 4.02
C ILE A 351 22.72 14.35 4.53
N THR A 352 21.63 15.01 4.88
CA THR A 352 21.62 16.37 5.43
C THR A 352 20.66 16.42 6.62
N LYS A 353 20.79 17.46 7.45
CA LYS A 353 19.83 17.75 8.50
C LYS A 353 18.82 18.78 8.02
N THR A 354 17.55 18.48 8.27
CA THR A 354 16.45 19.45 8.13
C THR A 354 16.54 20.52 9.22
N ALA A 355 15.75 21.59 9.08
CA ALA A 355 15.68 22.66 10.09
C ALA A 355 15.18 22.15 11.47
N SER A 356 14.37 21.09 11.50
CA SER A 356 13.91 20.44 12.74
C SER A 356 14.96 19.50 13.35
N GLY A 357 16.10 19.29 12.70
CA GLY A 357 17.18 18.40 13.15
C GLY A 357 17.08 16.96 12.63
N ASN A 358 15.98 16.59 11.97
CA ASN A 358 15.79 15.25 11.41
C ASN A 358 16.71 15.02 10.20
N LEU A 359 17.22 13.79 10.06
CA LEU A 359 18.06 13.38 8.94
C LEU A 359 17.22 13.11 7.69
N THR A 360 17.72 13.56 6.53
CA THR A 360 17.07 13.37 5.24
C THR A 360 18.07 13.35 4.10
N PHE A 361 17.71 12.81 2.94
CA PHE A 361 18.59 12.79 1.77
C PHE A 361 18.81 14.20 1.23
N SER A 362 20.00 14.42 0.65
CA SER A 362 20.36 15.67 -0.01
C SER A 362 19.41 15.97 -1.16
N LYS A 363 19.29 17.25 -1.48
CA LYS A 363 18.48 17.70 -2.62
C LYS A 363 18.94 17.02 -3.92
N GLU A 364 20.25 16.80 -4.08
CA GLU A 364 20.82 16.10 -5.24
C GLU A 364 20.24 14.69 -5.41
N ILE A 365 20.19 13.90 -4.33
CA ILE A 365 19.63 12.54 -4.39
C ILE A 365 18.10 12.58 -4.58
N LYS A 366 17.41 13.50 -3.89
CA LYS A 366 15.96 13.64 -4.02
C LYS A 366 15.53 14.04 -5.43
N ASP A 367 16.24 14.98 -6.05
CA ASP A 367 15.94 15.46 -7.40
C ASP A 367 16.20 14.39 -8.48
N MET A 368 16.90 13.30 -8.16
CA MET A 368 17.05 12.14 -9.05
C MET A 368 15.78 11.27 -9.11
N ILE A 369 14.88 11.35 -8.14
CA ILE A 369 13.76 10.42 -7.99
C ILE A 369 12.43 11.14 -8.22
N LEU A 370 11.63 10.59 -9.13
CA LEU A 370 10.26 10.97 -9.40
C LEU A 370 9.35 9.87 -8.84
N PHE A 371 8.79 10.12 -7.65
CA PHE A 371 7.82 9.23 -7.02
C PHE A 371 6.43 9.48 -7.60
N GLU A 372 5.84 8.46 -8.23
CA GLU A 372 4.52 8.56 -8.87
C GLU A 372 3.69 7.30 -8.57
N TYR A 373 2.43 7.50 -8.22
CA TYR A 373 1.48 6.38 -8.13
C TYR A 373 1.29 5.79 -9.53
N HIS A 374 1.51 4.49 -9.65
CA HIS A 374 1.22 3.78 -10.87
C HIS A 374 0.99 2.29 -10.57
N ASP A 375 -0.14 1.77 -11.02
CA ASP A 375 -0.45 0.35 -11.01
C ASP A 375 0.12 -0.29 -12.28
N CYS A 376 1.22 -1.04 -12.12
CA CYS A 376 1.94 -1.73 -13.20
C CYS A 376 1.13 -2.82 -13.92
N THR A 377 -0.12 -3.06 -13.54
CA THR A 377 -1.06 -3.85 -14.35
C THR A 377 -1.62 -3.07 -15.54
N HIS A 378 -1.36 -1.76 -15.61
CA HIS A 378 -1.71 -0.87 -16.70
C HIS A 378 -0.44 -0.34 -17.37
N GLN A 379 -0.57 0.08 -18.63
CA GLN A 379 0.56 0.66 -19.37
C GLN A 379 1.08 1.94 -18.72
N ASN A 380 2.40 2.11 -18.73
CA ASN A 380 3.05 3.28 -18.18
C ASN A 380 3.60 4.22 -19.27
N ALA A 381 3.44 5.52 -19.05
CA ALA A 381 3.94 6.56 -19.95
C ALA A 381 5.39 6.95 -19.62
N VAL A 382 6.28 5.97 -19.51
CA VAL A 382 7.71 6.19 -19.28
C VAL A 382 8.50 6.24 -20.60
N PRO A 383 9.61 7.00 -20.67
CA PRO A 383 10.48 7.01 -21.85
C PRO A 383 11.28 5.71 -21.96
N ASP A 384 12.23 5.64 -22.90
CA ASP A 384 13.15 4.51 -22.99
C ASP A 384 14.09 4.47 -21.77
N MET A 385 14.23 3.28 -21.21
CA MET A 385 14.91 3.00 -19.96
C MET A 385 16.30 2.39 -20.18
N ASP A 386 17.28 2.92 -19.46
CA ASP A 386 18.61 2.29 -19.36
C ASP A 386 18.58 1.15 -18.34
N ILE A 387 17.80 1.30 -17.26
CA ILE A 387 17.69 0.31 -16.20
C ILE A 387 16.22 0.15 -15.82
N ILE A 388 15.73 -1.09 -15.73
CA ILE A 388 14.44 -1.40 -15.11
C ILE A 388 14.70 -2.19 -13.84
N VAL A 389 14.07 -1.82 -12.73
CA VAL A 389 14.14 -2.48 -11.43
C VAL A 389 12.73 -2.88 -11.03
N ALA A 390 12.49 -4.18 -10.88
CA ALA A 390 11.20 -4.73 -10.49
C ALA A 390 11.43 -5.88 -9.49
N ARG A 391 12.05 -5.53 -8.34
CA ARG A 391 12.44 -6.52 -7.33
C ARG A 391 11.24 -6.95 -6.49
N ASP A 392 11.02 -8.26 -6.43
CA ASP A 392 9.92 -8.86 -5.66
C ASP A 392 8.54 -8.36 -6.11
N VAL A 393 8.37 -8.11 -7.41
CA VAL A 393 7.13 -7.59 -8.00
C VAL A 393 6.43 -8.67 -8.83
N LEU A 394 7.12 -9.25 -9.80
CA LEU A 394 6.50 -10.06 -10.85
C LEU A 394 5.78 -11.29 -10.28
N SER A 395 6.38 -11.95 -9.30
CA SER A 395 5.81 -13.14 -8.66
C SER A 395 4.51 -12.89 -7.90
N PHE A 396 4.20 -11.62 -7.60
CA PHE A 396 2.96 -11.20 -6.93
C PHE A 396 1.88 -10.69 -7.90
N LEU A 397 2.17 -10.75 -9.20
CA LEU A 397 1.23 -10.44 -10.27
C LEU A 397 0.73 -11.74 -10.90
N ASN A 398 -0.51 -11.74 -11.38
CA ASN A 398 -1.03 -12.92 -12.07
C ASN A 398 -0.20 -13.20 -13.35
N PRO A 399 -0.13 -14.46 -13.83
CA PRO A 399 0.75 -14.83 -14.96
C PRO A 399 0.44 -14.10 -16.28
N ASN A 400 -0.78 -13.62 -16.49
CA ASN A 400 -1.11 -12.85 -17.69
C ASN A 400 -0.53 -11.44 -17.63
N VAL A 401 -0.66 -10.78 -16.48
CA VAL A 401 -0.05 -9.47 -16.22
C VAL A 401 1.47 -9.57 -16.24
N GLN A 402 2.05 -10.64 -15.68
CA GLN A 402 3.50 -10.91 -15.79
C GLN A 402 3.97 -10.86 -17.24
N ARG A 403 3.28 -11.56 -18.15
CA ARG A 403 3.62 -11.58 -19.58
C ARG A 403 3.54 -10.19 -20.20
N THR A 404 2.43 -9.48 -19.98
CA THR A 404 2.25 -8.11 -20.50
C THR A 404 3.32 -7.15 -19.98
N LEU A 405 3.67 -7.23 -18.70
CA LEU A 405 4.68 -6.37 -18.10
C LEU A 405 6.10 -6.70 -18.60
N ILE A 406 6.42 -7.97 -18.83
CA ILE A 406 7.69 -8.38 -19.45
C ILE A 406 7.79 -7.92 -20.91
N GLU A 407 6.67 -7.93 -21.66
CA GLU A 407 6.61 -7.35 -23.01
C GLU A 407 6.85 -5.84 -22.97
N GLU A 408 6.24 -5.13 -22.02
CA GLU A 408 6.48 -3.70 -21.80
C GLU A 408 7.94 -3.43 -21.41
N PHE A 409 8.56 -4.28 -20.58
CA PHE A 409 9.99 -4.18 -20.28
C PHE A 409 10.83 -4.29 -21.55
N ARG A 410 10.50 -5.20 -22.47
CA ARG A 410 11.21 -5.32 -23.75
C ARG A 410 11.03 -4.07 -24.61
N GLU A 411 9.83 -3.53 -24.67
CA GLU A 411 9.54 -2.33 -25.46
C GLU A 411 10.31 -1.11 -24.92
N LYS A 412 10.29 -0.92 -23.59
CA LYS A 412 10.86 0.27 -22.94
C LYS A 412 12.36 0.19 -22.71
N LEU A 413 12.94 -1.00 -22.59
CA LEU A 413 14.38 -1.12 -22.31
C LEU A 413 15.20 -0.81 -23.58
N LYS A 414 16.22 0.04 -23.44
CA LYS A 414 17.19 0.27 -24.52
C LYS A 414 17.97 -1.01 -24.85
N ASP A 415 18.58 -1.08 -26.02
CA ASP A 415 19.36 -2.26 -26.44
C ASP A 415 20.54 -2.55 -25.52
N SER A 416 21.20 -1.51 -24.99
CA SER A 416 22.26 -1.63 -23.98
C SER A 416 21.75 -1.61 -22.54
N GLY A 417 20.43 -1.66 -22.34
CA GLY A 417 19.81 -1.56 -21.03
C GLY A 417 19.85 -2.89 -20.27
N LEU A 418 19.57 -2.82 -18.97
CA LEU A 418 19.49 -3.98 -18.10
C LEU A 418 18.24 -3.97 -17.20
N ILE A 419 17.89 -5.15 -16.71
CA ILE A 419 16.79 -5.37 -15.78
C ILE A 419 17.32 -6.01 -14.51
N ILE A 420 16.85 -5.52 -13.37
CA ILE A 420 17.11 -6.05 -12.03
C ILE A 420 15.78 -6.59 -11.49
N LEU A 421 15.72 -7.90 -11.23
CA LEU A 421 14.58 -8.57 -10.62
C LEU A 421 14.89 -8.99 -9.18
N GLY A 422 13.88 -9.52 -8.48
CA GLY A 422 14.05 -10.08 -7.15
C GLY A 422 15.06 -11.23 -7.16
N HIS A 423 15.71 -11.49 -6.01
CA HIS A 423 16.73 -12.52 -5.86
C HIS A 423 16.24 -13.91 -6.30
N ASN A 424 14.96 -14.19 -6.05
CA ASN A 424 14.30 -15.45 -6.39
C ASN A 424 13.41 -15.35 -7.65
N GLU A 425 13.61 -14.31 -8.46
CA GLU A 425 12.89 -14.06 -9.70
C GLU A 425 13.84 -14.17 -10.91
N ALA A 426 13.32 -14.63 -12.03
CA ALA A 426 14.07 -14.79 -13.27
C ALA A 426 13.24 -14.41 -14.49
N MET A 427 13.91 -13.97 -15.56
CA MET A 427 13.28 -13.84 -16.86
C MET A 427 12.96 -15.22 -17.46
N PRO A 428 11.81 -15.40 -18.12
CA PRO A 428 11.49 -16.64 -18.82
C PRO A 428 12.54 -16.95 -19.90
N LYS A 429 13.01 -18.21 -19.93
CA LYS A 429 14.11 -18.64 -20.84
C LYS A 429 13.80 -18.49 -22.33
N GLN A 430 12.52 -18.48 -22.71
CA GLN A 430 12.10 -18.46 -24.12
C GLN A 430 11.99 -17.03 -24.69
N ASP A 431 12.26 -16.02 -23.88
CA ASP A 431 12.01 -14.62 -24.22
C ASP A 431 13.30 -13.88 -24.67
N GLY A 432 14.38 -14.57 -25.05
CA GLY A 432 15.60 -13.88 -25.55
C GLY A 432 16.20 -12.88 -24.56
N TRP A 433 16.28 -13.29 -23.29
CA TRP A 433 16.95 -12.53 -22.22
C TRP A 433 18.24 -13.23 -21.82
N LEU A 434 19.33 -12.49 -21.75
CA LEU A 434 20.62 -12.96 -21.26
C LEU A 434 20.71 -12.71 -19.75
N ARG A 435 21.00 -13.78 -18.99
CA ARG A 435 21.23 -13.72 -17.56
C ARG A 435 22.71 -13.50 -17.27
N ASN A 436 23.03 -12.39 -16.61
CA ASN A 436 24.38 -12.06 -16.15
C ASN A 436 24.41 -12.07 -14.62
N SER A 437 25.45 -12.66 -14.01
CA SER A 437 25.54 -12.78 -12.55
C SER A 437 26.93 -12.47 -12.03
N ALA A 438 27.01 -11.80 -10.88
CA ALA A 438 28.24 -11.54 -10.14
C ALA A 438 27.99 -11.75 -8.64
N GLY A 439 28.51 -12.85 -8.10
CA GLY A 439 28.10 -13.34 -6.78
C GLY A 439 26.60 -13.66 -6.76
N ASP A 440 25.90 -13.16 -5.76
CA ASP A 440 24.46 -13.38 -5.56
C ASP A 440 23.56 -12.38 -6.32
N ILE A 441 24.17 -11.43 -7.04
CA ILE A 441 23.45 -10.44 -7.84
C ILE A 441 23.29 -10.94 -9.27
N VAL A 442 22.08 -10.81 -9.78
CA VAL A 442 21.70 -11.18 -11.13
C VAL A 442 21.07 -9.97 -11.83
N ILE A 443 21.46 -9.75 -13.08
CA ILE A 443 20.84 -8.79 -13.98
C ILE A 443 20.49 -9.48 -15.30
N PHE A 444 19.54 -8.91 -16.04
CA PHE A 444 19.10 -9.42 -17.32
C PHE A 444 19.28 -8.37 -18.41
N THR A 445 19.75 -8.76 -19.58
CA THR A 445 19.87 -7.88 -20.76
C THR A 445 19.15 -8.51 -21.94
N LYS A 446 18.84 -7.73 -22.97
CA LYS A 446 18.39 -8.30 -24.26
C LYS A 446 19.50 -9.15 -24.87
N GLU A 447 19.10 -10.19 -25.60
CA GLU A 447 20.00 -11.00 -26.44
C GLU A 447 20.55 -10.24 -27.66
#